data_AF-A0A1X7FUK2-F1
#
_entry.id   AF-A0A1X7FUK2-F1
#
_cell.length_a   1.000
_cell.length_b   1.000
_cell.length_c   1.000
_cell.angle_alpha   90.00
_cell.angle_beta   90.00
_cell.angle_gamma   90.00
#
_symmetry.space_group_name_H-M   'P 1'
#
loop_
_entity.id
_entity.type
_entity.pdbx_description
1 polymer ?
#
loop_
_entity_poly.entity_id
_entity_poly.type
_entity_poly.pdbx_seq_one_letter_code
_entity_poly.pdbx_strand_id
1 'polypeptide(L)'
;MALIEDYAQQQPFKENVAMGSTFNGLVGLIILALDIWAILNVIKSGSEVGIKVLWILLIALLPVIGLVIWAIAGPRGNVRI
;
A
#
# COMPACT_ATOMS: atom_id res chain seq x y z
N MET A 1 36.27 -22.27 -39.22
CA MET A 1 35.52 -21.07 -39.64
C MET A 1 34.04 -21.15 -39.31
N ALA A 2 33.38 -22.31 -39.50
CA ALA A 2 32.03 -22.55 -38.96
C ALA A 2 31.94 -22.49 -37.41
N LEU A 3 33.05 -22.79 -36.71
CA LEU A 3 33.13 -22.71 -35.25
C LEU A 3 33.23 -21.28 -34.68
N ILE A 4 33.18 -20.21 -35.49
CA ILE A 4 33.27 -18.83 -35.00
C ILE A 4 31.91 -18.11 -35.09
N GLU A 5 31.00 -18.61 -35.92
CA GLU A 5 29.65 -18.07 -36.11
C GLU A 5 28.70 -18.45 -34.95
N ASP A 6 28.92 -19.61 -34.32
CA ASP A 6 28.14 -20.08 -33.15
C ASP A 6 28.35 -19.20 -31.90
N TYR A 7 29.54 -18.61 -31.74
CA TYR A 7 29.85 -17.74 -30.60
C TYR A 7 29.23 -16.33 -30.71
N ALA A 8 28.84 -15.90 -31.92
CA ALA A 8 28.29 -14.56 -32.13
C ALA A 8 26.81 -14.43 -31.72
N GLN A 9 26.18 -15.53 -31.25
CA GLN A 9 24.81 -15.54 -30.73
C GLN A 9 24.73 -15.74 -29.20
N GLN A 10 25.86 -15.84 -28.51
CA GLN A 10 25.91 -15.75 -27.04
C GLN A 10 25.89 -14.29 -26.60
N GLN A 11 24.79 -13.59 -26.90
CA GLN A 11 24.47 -12.38 -26.13
C GLN A 11 23.95 -12.84 -24.76
N PRO A 12 24.69 -12.57 -23.66
CA PRO A 12 24.33 -13.06 -22.34
C PRO A 12 22.92 -12.61 -21.98
N PHE A 13 22.14 -13.58 -21.48
CA PHE A 13 20.82 -13.42 -20.89
C PHE A 13 20.74 -12.07 -20.16
N LYS A 14 19.95 -11.13 -20.69
CA LYS A 14 19.66 -9.87 -20.00
C LYS A 14 18.75 -10.17 -18.81
N GLU A 15 19.35 -10.69 -17.75
CA GLU A 15 18.72 -11.03 -16.47
C GLU A 15 18.50 -9.79 -15.61
N ASN A 16 17.79 -8.80 -16.12
CA ASN A 16 17.49 -7.62 -15.31
C ASN A 16 16.28 -6.86 -15.83
N VAL A 17 15.10 -7.49 -15.73
CA VAL A 17 13.81 -6.81 -15.96
C VAL A 17 12.69 -7.18 -14.96
N ALA A 18 12.86 -8.19 -14.08
CA ALA A 18 11.70 -8.81 -13.40
C ALA A 18 11.65 -8.78 -11.84
N MET A 19 12.56 -8.11 -11.12
CA MET A 19 12.56 -8.15 -9.63
C MET A 19 12.08 -6.88 -8.90
N GLY A 20 11.67 -5.84 -9.63
CA GLY A 20 11.18 -4.57 -9.03
C GLY A 20 9.65 -4.44 -8.91
N SER A 21 8.87 -5.25 -9.64
CA SER A 21 7.42 -5.05 -9.78
C SER A 21 6.59 -5.64 -8.64
N THR A 22 6.94 -6.83 -8.15
CA THR A 22 6.19 -7.51 -7.08
C THR A 22 6.25 -6.75 -5.75
N PHE A 23 7.39 -6.15 -5.42
CA PHE A 23 7.57 -5.39 -4.17
C PHE A 23 6.68 -4.14 -4.14
N ASN A 24 6.57 -3.41 -5.25
CA ASN A 24 5.69 -2.26 -5.38
C ASN A 24 4.20 -2.64 -5.28
N GLY A 25 3.80 -3.77 -5.86
CA GLY A 25 2.43 -4.28 -5.75
C GLY A 25 2.05 -4.66 -4.31
N LEU A 26 2.97 -5.32 -3.59
CA LEU A 26 2.76 -5.69 -2.19
C LEU A 26 2.59 -4.47 -1.27
N VAL A 27 3.40 -3.43 -1.48
CA VAL A 27 3.27 -2.18 -0.72
C VAL A 27 1.90 -1.53 -0.93
N GLY A 28 1.41 -1.49 -2.18
CA GLY A 28 0.07 -0.99 -2.48
C GLY A 28 -1.05 -1.79 -1.80
N LEU A 29 -0.92 -3.13 -1.76
CA LEU A 29 -1.88 -3.99 -1.07
C LEU A 29 -1.90 -3.77 0.45
N ILE A 30 -0.74 -3.52 1.06
CA ILE A 30 -0.65 -3.21 2.49
C ILE A 30 -1.35 -1.88 2.80
N ILE A 31 -1.11 -0.85 1.99
CA ILE A 31 -1.77 0.46 2.16
C ILE A 31 -3.29 0.31 2.04
N LEU A 32 -3.77 -0.43 1.05
CA LEU A 32 -5.21 -0.69 0.88
C LEU A 32 -5.82 -1.40 2.10
N ALA A 33 -5.12 -2.41 2.64
CA ALA A 33 -5.57 -3.13 3.83
C ALA A 33 -5.61 -2.21 5.07
N LEU A 34 -4.62 -1.32 5.22
CA LEU A 34 -4.58 -0.32 6.28
C LEU A 34 -5.70 0.71 6.15
N ASP A 35 -6.01 1.15 4.92
CA ASP A 35 -7.12 2.09 4.62
C ASP A 35 -8.45 1.55 5.16
N ILE A 36 -8.75 0.27 4.85
CA ILE A 36 -9.95 -0.42 5.35
C ILE A 36 -9.94 -0.50 6.87
N TRP A 37 -8.80 -0.86 7.47
CA TRP A 37 -8.67 -0.96 8.93
C TRP A 37 -8.88 0.38 9.62
N ALA A 38 -8.34 1.46 9.07
CA ALA A 38 -8.52 2.81 9.59
C ALA A 38 -10.00 3.21 9.58
N ILE A 39 -10.69 3.01 8.44
CA ILE A 39 -12.13 3.29 8.32
C ILE A 39 -12.94 2.47 9.33
N LEU A 40 -12.66 1.17 9.49
CA LEU A 40 -13.34 0.33 10.49
C LEU A 40 -13.16 0.86 11.91
N ASN A 41 -11.97 1.34 12.26
CA ASN A 41 -11.72 1.94 13.57
C ASN A 41 -12.46 3.26 13.76
N VAL A 42 -12.51 4.12 12.72
CA VAL A 42 -13.28 5.37 12.75
C VAL A 42 -14.78 5.08 12.97
N ILE A 43 -15.32 4.10 12.24
CA ILE A 43 -16.73 3.69 12.37
C ILE A 43 -17.01 3.10 13.76
N LYS A 44 -16.11 2.25 14.27
CA LYS A 44 -16.24 1.65 15.62
C LYS A 44 -15.96 2.62 16.75
N SER A 45 -15.36 3.77 16.49
CA SER A 45 -15.14 4.78 17.52
C SER A 45 -16.46 5.33 18.04
N GLY A 46 -16.51 5.66 19.33
CA GLY A 46 -17.65 6.35 19.93
C GLY A 46 -17.69 7.85 19.59
N SER A 47 -16.92 8.31 18.60
CA SER A 47 -16.88 9.73 18.24
C SER A 47 -18.18 10.16 17.57
N GLU A 48 -18.47 11.45 17.63
CA GLU A 48 -19.62 12.06 16.97
C GLU A 48 -19.60 11.80 15.45
N VAL A 49 -20.78 11.71 14.84
CA VAL A 49 -20.94 11.40 13.40
C VAL A 49 -20.19 12.39 12.51
N GLY A 50 -20.21 13.68 12.84
CA GLY A 50 -19.47 14.70 12.08
C GLY A 50 -17.96 14.46 12.06
N ILE A 51 -17.38 14.04 13.19
CA ILE A 51 -15.96 13.70 13.29
C ILE A 51 -15.65 12.43 12.48
N LYS A 52 -16.53 11.43 12.50
CA LYS A 52 -16.34 10.20 11.69
C LYS A 52 -16.27 10.53 10.20
N VAL A 53 -17.22 11.33 9.72
CA VAL A 53 -17.29 11.72 8.31
C VAL A 53 -16.05 12.51 7.91
N LEU A 54 -15.59 13.45 8.74
CA LEU A 54 -14.37 14.21 8.48
C LEU A 54 -13.14 13.30 8.33
N TRP A 55 -12.97 12.34 9.24
CA TRP A 55 -11.85 11.40 9.20
C TRP A 55 -11.92 10.45 7.99
N ILE A 56 -13.10 9.94 7.66
CA ILE A 56 -13.29 9.11 6.47
C ILE A 56 -12.98 9.91 5.20
N LEU A 57 -13.45 11.16 5.12
CA LEU A 57 -13.18 12.04 3.97
C LEU A 57 -11.68 12.32 3.83
N LEU A 58 -11.00 12.56 4.95
CA LEU A 58 -9.56 12.83 4.98
C LEU A 58 -8.74 11.62 4.50
N ILE A 59 -9.06 10.41 4.98
CA ILE A 59 -8.42 9.16 4.54
C ILE A 59 -8.73 8.89 3.07
N ALA A 60 -10.00 9.04 2.64
CA ALA A 60 -10.39 8.77 1.26
C ALA A 60 -9.78 9.74 0.24
N LEU A 61 -9.61 11.01 0.60
CA LEU A 61 -9.04 12.03 -0.28
C LEU A 61 -7.51 11.92 -0.37
N LEU A 62 -6.87 11.56 0.76
CA LEU A 62 -5.42 11.39 0.87
C LEU A 62 -5.13 10.04 1.56
N PRO A 63 -5.05 8.92 0.82
CA PRO A 63 -4.92 7.59 1.44
C PRO A 63 -3.65 7.46 2.28
N VAL A 64 -2.50 7.81 1.72
CA VAL A 64 -1.21 7.65 2.41
C VAL A 64 -1.08 8.63 3.59
N ILE A 65 -1.32 9.92 3.35
CA ILE A 65 -1.15 10.95 4.39
C ILE A 65 -2.26 10.85 5.44
N GLY A 66 -3.48 10.54 5.02
CA GLY A 66 -4.62 10.36 5.91
C GLY A 66 -4.46 9.15 6.82
N LEU A 67 -3.92 8.05 6.31
CA LEU A 67 -3.52 6.91 7.14
C LEU A 67 -2.47 7.27 8.19
N VAL A 68 -1.45 8.04 7.81
CA VAL A 68 -0.40 8.47 8.75
C VAL A 68 -0.99 9.37 9.85
N ILE A 69 -1.81 10.35 9.48
CA ILE A 69 -2.46 11.26 10.44
C ILE A 69 -3.41 10.47 11.36
N TRP A 70 -4.18 9.54 10.80
CA TRP A 70 -5.08 8.69 11.56
C TRP A 70 -4.32 7.72 12.50
N ALA A 71 -3.17 7.21 12.09
CA ALA A 71 -2.36 6.36 12.95
C ALA A 71 -1.91 7.11 14.23
N ILE A 72 -1.65 8.42 14.15
CA ILE A 72 -1.18 9.23 15.27
C ILE A 72 -2.35 9.77 16.10
N ALA A 73 -3.33 10.41 15.46
CA ALA A 73 -4.39 11.18 16.13
C ALA A 73 -5.82 10.71 15.78
N GLY A 74 -5.93 9.64 15.01
CA GLY A 74 -7.20 9.10 14.56
C GLY A 74 -8.05 8.57 15.71
N PRO A 75 -9.39 8.71 15.63
CA PRO A 75 -10.29 8.17 16.63
C PRO A 75 -10.20 6.64 16.58
N ARG A 76 -9.55 6.07 17.59
CA ARG A 76 -9.42 4.62 17.76
C ARG A 76 -10.66 4.11 18.48
N GLY A 77 -11.34 3.14 17.89
CA GLY A 77 -12.40 2.42 18.60
C GLY A 77 -11.80 1.76 19.83
N ASN A 78 -12.37 2.02 21.02
CA ASN A 78 -11.98 1.31 22.22
C ASN A 78 -12.44 -0.14 22.08
N VAL A 79 -11.57 -1.02 21.56
CA VAL A 79 -11.81 -2.46 21.59
C VAL A 79 -11.58 -2.89 23.03
N ARG A 80 -12.63 -2.76 23.85
CA ARG A 80 -12.65 -3.35 25.18
C ARG A 80 -12.78 -4.86 24.98
N ILE A 81 -11.63 -5.54 24.96
CA ILE A 81 -11.53 -6.97 25.25
C ILE A 81 -11.67 -7.19 26.76
#